data_AF-A0A9Q3F9X1-F1
#
_entry.id   AF-A0A9Q3F9X1-F1
#
_cell.length_a   1.000
_cell.length_b   1.000
_cell.length_c   1.000
_cell.angle_alpha   90.00
_cell.angle_beta   90.00
_cell.angle_gamma   90.00
#
_symmetry.space_group_name_H-M   'P 1'
#
loop_
_entity.id
_entity.type
_entity.pdbx_description
1 polymer ?
#
loop_
_entity_poly.entity_id
_entity_poly.type
_entity_poly.pdbx_seq_one_letter_code
_entity_poly.pdbx_strand_id
1 'polypeptide(L)'
;MGQALLKEVPKLEEWPHFSGEGEYDHMEFIRGIYMIKEDFELTDILVTAIFNTLFTKSAHQWYIKLRQAHGHQSWTWWKTQIIKKWANDVWIFKVKTAFKSEKFNADKDKALAWFFQQKDRLTVLYPDMSEFMIHRKILRQYGGDLEHAVKSKTTENSSAEDIINILEEVTTRTKICSSRVNLKTKFDTPWKDSVDKNPKENSNNLKYKSADTMRKCHIFQSTTHLSNTCPKRGKINEINIEKEPYVEKDDVIEEKSDDKSSIFSESSKDIENINATFDIMESSSHFPQPCCNKKVGHNEEAEITTPVIVAWHNGKSRMVGDFRALHPYTVPDRYPIPKIQTSLTQISQAVYISTMDSLKGFHQNAVTPRARKYLRIIVHCGAYEYLRIPF
;
A
#
# COMPACT_ATOMS: atom_id res chain seq x y z
N MET A 1 16.68 42.95 -46.24
CA MET A 1 17.32 41.73 -45.69
C MET A 1 16.28 40.61 -45.62
N GLY A 2 15.90 40.03 -46.77
CA GLY A 2 14.63 39.31 -46.92
C GLY A 2 14.69 37.86 -47.39
N GLN A 3 15.85 37.19 -47.38
CA GLN A 3 15.97 35.81 -47.90
C GLN A 3 16.98 34.93 -47.13
N ALA A 4 17.10 35.10 -45.81
CA ALA A 4 18.12 34.37 -45.03
C ALA A 4 17.62 33.66 -43.76
N LEU A 5 16.31 33.47 -43.56
CA LEU A 5 15.79 32.77 -42.36
C LEU A 5 14.90 31.54 -42.68
N LEU A 6 14.74 31.16 -43.94
CA LEU A 6 13.94 30.00 -44.34
C LEU A 6 14.72 28.67 -44.32
N LYS A 7 15.93 28.64 -43.74
CA LYS A 7 16.84 27.48 -43.77
C LYS A 7 16.91 26.67 -42.48
N GLU A 8 16.24 27.09 -41.41
CA GLU A 8 16.43 26.45 -40.10
C GLU A 8 15.14 25.99 -39.42
N VAL A 9 13.99 25.92 -40.10
CA VAL A 9 12.81 25.26 -39.50
C VAL A 9 13.08 23.75 -39.43
N PRO A 10 12.91 23.09 -38.27
CA PRO A 10 13.14 21.66 -38.10
C PRO A 10 12.38 20.85 -39.15
N LYS A 11 13.01 19.78 -39.64
CA LYS A 11 12.35 18.89 -40.61
C LYS A 11 11.11 18.29 -39.95
N LEU A 12 10.08 18.03 -40.75
CA LEU A 12 8.80 17.50 -40.27
C LEU A 12 8.93 16.24 -39.39
N GLU A 13 9.95 15.42 -39.65
CA GLU A 13 10.27 14.20 -38.89
C GLU A 13 10.72 14.46 -37.45
N GLU A 14 11.27 15.65 -37.16
CA GLU A 14 11.80 16.05 -35.87
C GLU A 14 10.72 16.63 -34.93
N TRP A 15 9.50 16.80 -35.45
CA TRP A 15 8.38 17.33 -34.67
C TRP A 15 7.72 16.24 -33.81
N PRO A 16 7.19 16.62 -32.63
CA PRO A 16 6.50 15.67 -31.76
C PRO A 16 5.19 15.21 -32.43
N HIS A 17 4.97 13.89 -32.42
CA HIS A 17 3.74 13.28 -32.94
C HIS A 17 2.78 13.01 -31.78
N PHE A 18 1.48 13.25 -31.98
CA PHE A 18 0.45 13.04 -30.94
C PHE A 18 -0.55 11.98 -31.39
N SER A 19 -0.67 10.91 -30.61
CA SER A 19 -1.58 9.79 -30.88
C SER A 19 -2.86 9.85 -30.04
N GLY A 20 -2.79 10.47 -28.86
CA GLY A 20 -3.88 10.58 -27.91
C GLY A 20 -4.13 9.31 -27.07
N GLU A 21 -3.24 8.31 -27.18
CA GLU A 21 -3.36 7.01 -26.49
C GLU A 21 -2.43 6.89 -25.27
N GLY A 22 -1.36 7.70 -25.19
CA GLY A 22 -0.43 7.67 -24.05
C GLY A 22 -0.93 8.44 -22.82
N GLU A 23 -0.46 8.04 -21.63
CA GLU A 23 -0.86 8.63 -20.34
C GLU A 23 -0.53 10.13 -20.27
N TYR A 24 0.59 10.56 -20.86
CA TYR A 24 1.10 11.93 -20.86
C TYR A 24 1.34 12.53 -22.26
N ASP A 25 0.93 11.83 -23.31
CA ASP A 25 1.19 12.15 -24.72
C ASP A 25 0.80 13.61 -25.07
N HIS A 26 -0.29 14.12 -24.49
CA HIS A 26 -0.78 15.47 -24.77
C HIS A 26 0.06 16.57 -24.11
N MET A 27 0.68 16.28 -22.95
CA MET A 27 1.52 17.24 -22.24
C MET A 27 2.89 17.36 -22.90
N GLU A 28 3.49 16.23 -23.27
CA GLU A 28 4.75 16.18 -24.01
C GLU A 28 4.60 16.86 -25.38
N PHE A 29 3.50 16.57 -26.09
CA PHE A 29 3.19 17.24 -27.35
C PHE A 29 3.05 18.76 -27.19
N ILE A 30 2.27 19.23 -26.21
CA ILE A 30 2.11 20.68 -25.97
C ILE A 30 3.45 21.34 -25.63
N ARG A 31 4.27 20.70 -24.80
CA ARG A 31 5.59 21.22 -24.41
C ARG A 31 6.53 21.27 -25.60
N GLY A 32 6.59 20.21 -26.40
CA GLY A 32 7.44 20.16 -27.59
C GLY A 32 7.06 21.22 -28.63
N ILE A 33 5.77 21.40 -28.91
CA ILE A 33 5.30 22.46 -29.80
C ILE A 33 5.61 23.85 -29.24
N TYR A 34 5.46 24.04 -27.93
CA TYR A 34 5.77 25.31 -27.28
C TYR A 34 7.27 25.65 -27.42
N MET A 35 8.16 24.69 -27.16
CA MET A 35 9.61 24.87 -27.30
C MET A 35 9.99 25.20 -28.75
N ILE A 36 9.52 24.42 -29.73
CA ILE A 36 9.80 24.69 -31.15
C ILE A 36 9.25 26.06 -31.59
N LYS A 37 8.06 26.44 -31.10
CA LYS A 37 7.49 27.75 -31.42
C LYS A 37 8.32 28.89 -30.85
N GLU A 38 8.84 28.74 -29.63
CA GLU A 38 9.69 29.73 -28.96
C GLU A 38 11.07 29.82 -29.61
N ASP A 39 11.72 28.69 -29.86
CA ASP A 39 13.08 28.62 -30.43
C ASP A 39 13.16 29.17 -31.86
N PHE A 40 12.11 28.94 -32.67
CA PHE A 40 12.06 29.35 -34.08
C PHE A 40 11.11 30.52 -34.36
N GLU A 41 10.57 31.16 -33.31
CA GLU A 41 9.64 32.30 -33.39
C GLU A 41 8.48 32.09 -34.40
N LEU A 42 7.94 30.88 -34.44
CA LEU A 42 6.98 30.49 -35.48
C LEU A 42 5.62 31.16 -35.28
N THR A 43 5.01 31.57 -36.39
CA THR A 43 3.62 32.05 -36.39
C THR A 43 2.62 30.91 -36.18
N ASP A 44 1.50 31.20 -35.52
CA ASP A 44 0.43 30.23 -35.24
C ASP A 44 -0.10 29.53 -36.50
N ILE A 45 -0.05 30.21 -37.63
CA ILE A 45 -0.49 29.69 -38.92
C ILE A 45 0.41 28.55 -39.39
N LEU A 46 1.74 28.70 -39.23
CA LEU A 46 2.69 27.65 -39.61
C LEU A 46 2.56 26.43 -38.71
N VAL A 47 2.42 26.65 -37.40
CA VAL A 47 2.23 25.57 -36.42
C VAL A 47 0.96 24.78 -36.74
N THR A 48 -0.15 25.46 -37.03
CA THR A 48 -1.44 24.79 -37.35
C THR A 48 -1.47 24.16 -38.74
N ALA A 49 -0.68 24.64 -39.69
CA ALA A 49 -0.53 23.99 -41.00
C ALA A 49 0.08 22.59 -40.87
N ILE A 50 0.99 22.41 -39.92
CA ILE A 50 1.73 21.16 -39.69
C ILE A 50 0.91 20.14 -38.89
N PHE A 51 -0.13 20.55 -38.16
CA PHE A 51 -0.95 19.64 -37.32
C PHE A 51 -1.53 18.44 -38.06
N ASN A 52 -1.76 18.55 -39.36
CA ASN A 52 -2.25 17.40 -40.14
C ASN A 52 -1.27 16.21 -40.13
N THR A 53 0.02 16.45 -40.00
CA THR A 53 1.05 15.40 -39.98
C THR A 53 1.42 14.99 -38.57
N LEU A 54 1.31 15.89 -37.59
CA LEU A 54 1.65 15.61 -36.19
C LEU A 54 0.60 14.76 -35.49
N PHE A 55 -0.68 14.99 -35.81
CA PHE A 55 -1.74 14.18 -35.23
C PHE A 55 -1.80 12.83 -35.93
N THR A 56 -1.79 11.76 -35.13
CA THR A 56 -1.86 10.37 -35.60
C THR A 56 -3.04 9.63 -34.93
N LYS A 57 -3.44 8.48 -35.49
CA LYS A 57 -4.49 7.60 -34.96
C LYS A 57 -5.80 8.32 -34.60
N SER A 58 -6.31 8.12 -33.38
CA SER A 58 -7.57 8.68 -32.89
C SER A 58 -7.53 10.21 -32.77
N ALA A 59 -6.37 10.77 -32.43
CA ALA A 59 -6.18 12.22 -32.34
C ALA A 59 -6.29 12.91 -33.71
N HIS A 60 -5.80 12.27 -34.78
CA HIS A 60 -5.93 12.79 -36.15
C HIS A 60 -7.40 12.94 -36.59
N GLN A 61 -8.20 11.89 -36.34
CA GLN A 61 -9.63 11.93 -36.66
C GLN A 61 -10.38 13.00 -35.87
N TRP A 62 -10.03 13.18 -34.59
CA TRP A 62 -10.57 14.26 -33.77
C TRP A 62 -10.19 15.64 -34.32
N TYR A 63 -8.92 15.83 -34.68
CA TYR A 63 -8.41 17.07 -35.23
C TYR A 63 -9.10 17.47 -36.53
N ILE A 64 -9.25 16.56 -37.50
CA ILE A 64 -9.94 16.85 -38.77
C ILE A 64 -11.36 17.34 -38.52
N LYS A 65 -12.13 16.62 -37.69
CA LYS A 65 -13.53 16.98 -37.38
C LYS A 65 -13.62 18.37 -36.75
N LEU A 66 -12.71 18.67 -35.82
CA LEU A 66 -12.71 19.94 -35.12
C LEU A 66 -12.24 21.11 -36.00
N ARG A 67 -11.25 20.88 -36.87
CA ARG A 67 -10.76 21.87 -37.85
C ARG A 67 -11.82 22.19 -38.90
N GLN A 68 -12.59 21.19 -39.35
CA GLN A 68 -13.72 21.41 -40.26
C GLN A 68 -14.82 22.27 -39.63
N ALA A 69 -15.10 22.09 -38.33
CA ALA A 69 -16.14 22.83 -37.65
C ALA A 69 -15.76 24.29 -37.30
N HIS A 70 -14.51 24.53 -36.87
CA HIS A 70 -14.08 25.84 -36.33
C HIS A 70 -13.11 26.61 -37.23
N GLY A 71 -12.68 26.04 -38.36
CA GLY A 71 -11.78 26.68 -39.31
C GLY A 71 -10.35 26.85 -38.77
N HIS A 72 -9.66 27.91 -39.23
CA HIS A 72 -8.31 28.25 -38.77
C HIS A 72 -8.37 28.98 -37.43
N GLN A 73 -7.64 28.47 -36.45
CA GLN A 73 -7.62 28.98 -35.07
C GLN A 73 -6.18 29.12 -34.57
N SER A 74 -5.98 29.91 -33.53
CA SER A 74 -4.65 30.11 -32.91
C SER A 74 -4.14 28.87 -32.19
N TRP A 75 -2.83 28.81 -31.93
CA TRP A 75 -2.22 27.76 -31.12
C TRP A 75 -2.82 27.72 -29.72
N THR A 76 -3.06 28.88 -29.13
CA THR A 76 -3.65 29.00 -27.78
C THR A 76 -5.02 28.33 -27.71
N TRP A 77 -5.85 28.50 -28.74
CA TRP A 77 -7.15 27.85 -28.84
C TRP A 77 -6.99 26.33 -28.92
N TRP A 78 -6.11 25.84 -29.80
CA TRP A 78 -5.85 24.41 -29.95
C TRP A 78 -5.31 23.77 -28.66
N LYS A 79 -4.39 24.43 -27.97
CA LYS A 79 -3.88 24.01 -26.65
C LYS A 79 -5.04 23.82 -25.66
N THR A 80 -5.97 24.77 -25.59
CA THR A 80 -7.15 24.66 -24.73
C THR A 80 -8.04 23.47 -25.12
N GLN A 81 -8.25 23.22 -26.41
CA GLN A 81 -9.05 22.07 -26.85
C GLN A 81 -8.39 20.73 -26.53
N ILE A 82 -7.07 20.62 -26.69
CA ILE A 82 -6.31 19.41 -26.34
C ILE A 82 -6.42 19.13 -24.84
N ILE A 83 -6.18 20.15 -24.00
CA ILE A 83 -6.31 20.03 -22.54
C ILE A 83 -7.75 19.64 -22.17
N LYS A 84 -8.76 20.29 -22.75
CA LYS A 84 -10.17 19.98 -22.47
C LYS A 84 -10.53 18.53 -22.81
N LYS A 85 -9.95 17.97 -23.89
CA LYS A 85 -10.28 16.62 -24.36
C LYS A 85 -9.53 15.53 -23.59
N TRP A 86 -8.24 15.73 -23.32
CA TRP A 86 -7.36 14.69 -22.76
C TRP A 86 -6.93 14.91 -21.29
N ALA A 87 -6.99 16.14 -20.78
CA ALA A 87 -6.72 16.48 -19.38
C ALA A 87 -8.03 16.78 -18.61
N ASN A 88 -8.99 15.87 -18.71
CA ASN A 88 -10.28 15.97 -18.00
C ASN A 88 -10.22 15.34 -16.59
N ASP A 89 -11.27 15.50 -15.80
CA ASP A 89 -11.34 15.00 -14.43
C ASP A 89 -11.12 13.47 -14.32
N VAL A 90 -11.57 12.72 -15.34
CA VAL A 90 -11.38 11.27 -15.40
C VAL A 90 -9.88 10.94 -15.54
N TRP A 91 -9.17 11.68 -16.38
CA TRP A 91 -7.72 11.53 -16.51
C TRP A 91 -7.00 11.94 -15.23
N ILE A 92 -7.36 13.07 -14.61
CA ILE A 92 -6.79 13.51 -13.32
C ILE A 92 -6.98 12.42 -12.24
N PHE A 93 -8.17 11.82 -12.19
CA PHE A 93 -8.44 10.71 -11.27
C PHE A 93 -7.59 9.48 -11.56
N LYS A 94 -7.41 9.11 -12.84
CA LYS A 94 -6.52 8.01 -13.25
C LYS A 94 -5.08 8.29 -12.81
N VAL A 95 -4.57 9.49 -13.07
CA VAL A 95 -3.22 9.93 -12.65
C VAL A 95 -3.05 9.83 -11.14
N LYS A 96 -4.04 10.31 -10.37
CA LYS A 96 -4.05 10.22 -8.89
C LYS A 96 -4.06 8.78 -8.40
N THR A 97 -4.80 7.92 -9.08
CA THR A 97 -4.91 6.49 -8.75
C THR A 97 -3.61 5.77 -9.07
N ALA A 98 -3.05 6.00 -10.27
CA ALA A 98 -1.78 5.44 -10.72
C ALA A 98 -0.64 5.81 -9.77
N PHE A 99 -0.53 7.08 -9.37
CA PHE A 99 0.45 7.52 -8.37
C PHE A 99 0.31 6.76 -7.04
N LYS A 100 -0.92 6.50 -6.56
CA LYS A 100 -1.14 5.78 -5.29
C LYS A 100 -0.86 4.29 -5.38
N SER A 101 -1.15 3.67 -6.53
CA SER A 101 -1.01 2.22 -6.71
C SER A 101 0.41 1.80 -7.07
N GLU A 102 1.13 2.66 -7.79
CA GLU A 102 2.44 2.30 -8.33
C GLU A 102 3.54 2.48 -7.29
N LYS A 103 4.26 1.38 -7.04
CA LYS A 103 5.40 1.34 -6.14
C LYS A 103 6.63 0.96 -6.94
N PHE A 104 7.77 1.55 -6.60
CA PHE A 104 9.03 1.26 -7.25
C PHE A 104 9.46 -0.19 -7.00
N ASN A 105 9.82 -0.90 -8.06
CA ASN A 105 10.39 -2.23 -8.02
C ASN A 105 11.77 -2.24 -8.68
N ALA A 106 12.85 -2.44 -7.92
CA ALA A 106 14.20 -2.36 -8.46
C ALA A 106 14.55 -3.46 -9.48
N ASP A 107 13.83 -4.59 -9.51
CA ASP A 107 14.08 -5.66 -10.47
C ASP A 107 13.43 -5.37 -11.84
N LYS A 108 12.38 -4.54 -11.88
CA LYS A 108 11.58 -4.28 -13.08
C LYS A 108 11.75 -2.85 -13.61
N ASP A 109 11.83 -1.89 -12.71
CA ASP A 109 11.73 -0.48 -13.02
C ASP A 109 13.12 0.16 -13.11
N LYS A 110 13.32 0.98 -14.14
CA LYS A 110 14.50 1.84 -14.21
C LYS A 110 14.29 3.06 -13.33
N ALA A 111 15.22 3.30 -12.41
CA ALA A 111 15.17 4.40 -11.43
C ALA A 111 14.84 5.75 -12.08
N LEU A 112 15.57 6.11 -13.13
CA LEU A 112 15.37 7.37 -13.86
C LEU A 112 13.95 7.49 -14.44
N ALA A 113 13.52 6.50 -15.22
CA ALA A 113 12.22 6.54 -15.90
C ALA A 113 11.06 6.58 -14.90
N TRP A 114 11.14 5.75 -13.85
CA TRP A 114 10.13 5.70 -12.81
C TRP A 114 10.04 7.00 -12.03
N PHE A 115 11.19 7.58 -11.65
CA PHE A 115 11.23 8.84 -10.91
C PHE A 115 10.58 9.99 -11.69
N PHE A 116 10.96 10.15 -12.97
CA PHE A 116 10.39 11.19 -13.81
C PHE A 116 8.88 10.99 -14.03
N GLN A 117 8.43 9.75 -14.23
CA GLN A 117 6.99 9.46 -14.34
C GLN A 117 6.22 9.86 -13.07
N GLN A 118 6.74 9.55 -11.87
CA GLN A 118 6.10 9.99 -10.62
C GLN A 118 6.22 11.50 -10.39
N LYS A 119 7.29 12.14 -10.86
CA LYS A 119 7.44 13.59 -10.85
C LYS A 119 6.36 14.23 -11.71
N ASP A 120 6.25 13.84 -12.97
CA ASP A 120 5.25 14.36 -13.92
C ASP A 120 3.81 14.21 -13.41
N ARG A 121 3.49 13.06 -12.80
CA ARG A 121 2.22 12.84 -12.08
C ARG A 121 1.92 13.92 -11.05
N LEU A 122 2.91 14.26 -10.23
CA LEU A 122 2.75 15.23 -9.15
C LEU A 122 2.73 16.67 -9.64
N THR A 123 3.49 17.00 -10.69
CA THR A 123 3.50 18.34 -11.29
C THR A 123 2.13 18.68 -11.86
N VAL A 124 1.45 17.69 -12.47
CA VAL A 124 0.08 17.85 -12.98
C VAL A 124 -0.93 18.00 -11.83
N LEU A 125 -0.84 17.14 -10.81
CA LEU A 125 -1.81 17.13 -9.72
C LEU A 125 -1.71 18.36 -8.82
N TYR A 126 -0.51 18.94 -8.69
CA TYR A 126 -0.26 20.10 -7.85
C TYR A 126 0.78 21.03 -8.48
N PRO A 127 0.38 21.91 -9.42
CA PRO A 127 1.28 22.82 -10.11
C PRO A 127 2.04 23.78 -9.17
N ASP A 128 1.43 24.16 -8.04
CA ASP A 128 1.98 25.15 -7.11
C ASP A 128 2.91 24.56 -6.04
N MET A 129 3.17 23.24 -6.08
CA MET A 129 4.07 22.61 -5.10
C MET A 129 5.53 22.89 -5.42
N SER A 130 6.32 23.16 -4.39
CA SER A 130 7.77 23.25 -4.55
C SER A 130 8.37 21.90 -4.96
N GLU A 131 9.46 21.96 -5.73
CA GLU A 131 10.20 20.80 -6.20
C GLU A 131 10.64 19.89 -5.04
N PHE A 132 11.06 20.48 -3.92
CA PHE A 132 11.35 19.75 -2.68
C PHE A 132 10.16 18.93 -2.17
N MET A 133 8.95 19.50 -2.17
CA MET A 133 7.74 18.79 -1.72
C MET A 133 7.35 17.67 -2.67
N ILE A 134 7.58 17.86 -3.98
CA ILE A 134 7.42 16.80 -4.99
C ILE A 134 8.40 15.65 -4.69
N HIS A 135 9.69 15.95 -4.52
CA HIS A 135 10.71 14.96 -4.18
C HIS A 135 10.35 14.20 -2.89
N ARG A 136 9.91 14.90 -1.85
CA ARG A 136 9.50 14.26 -0.57
C ARG A 136 8.29 13.34 -0.73
N LYS A 137 7.33 13.68 -1.60
CA LYS A 137 6.17 12.81 -1.90
C LYS A 137 6.59 11.57 -2.68
N ILE A 138 7.51 11.69 -3.65
CA ILE A 138 8.06 10.55 -4.38
C ILE A 138 8.83 9.64 -3.43
N LEU A 139 9.65 10.21 -2.54
CA LEU A 139 10.44 9.43 -1.57
C LEU A 139 9.57 8.55 -0.66
N ARG A 140 8.36 9.00 -0.31
CA ARG A 140 7.39 8.21 0.46
C ARG A 140 6.83 7.00 -0.30
N GLN A 141 6.92 6.99 -1.63
CA GLN A 141 6.43 5.87 -2.44
C GLN A 141 7.38 4.67 -2.48
N TYR A 142 8.67 4.86 -2.20
CA TYR A 142 9.63 3.75 -2.10
C TYR A 142 9.27 2.82 -0.93
N GLY A 143 8.91 3.39 0.23
CA GLY A 143 8.58 2.66 1.44
C GLY A 143 9.75 1.86 2.05
N GLY A 144 9.58 1.46 3.32
CA GLY A 144 10.46 0.52 4.01
C GLY A 144 11.93 0.94 4.06
N ASP A 145 12.83 -0.04 3.88
CA ASP A 145 14.28 0.15 3.97
C ASP A 145 14.84 1.03 2.84
N LEU A 146 14.20 1.00 1.66
CA LEU A 146 14.62 1.80 0.51
C LEU A 146 14.36 3.30 0.75
N GLU A 147 13.18 3.64 1.31
CA GLU A 147 12.86 5.01 1.70
C GLU A 147 13.89 5.56 2.71
N HIS A 148 14.23 4.79 3.73
CA HIS A 148 15.21 5.21 4.73
C HIS A 148 16.62 5.35 4.12
N ALA A 149 17.05 4.39 3.31
CA ALA A 149 18.36 4.41 2.66
C ALA A 149 18.54 5.65 1.77
N VAL A 150 17.55 5.97 0.93
CA VAL A 150 17.62 7.15 0.07
C VAL A 150 17.54 8.43 0.90
N LYS A 151 16.59 8.54 1.84
CA LYS A 151 16.44 9.74 2.69
C LYS A 151 17.67 10.06 3.52
N SER A 152 18.37 9.04 4.03
CA SER A 152 19.58 9.23 4.84
C SER A 152 20.74 9.87 4.06
N LYS A 153 20.69 9.79 2.73
CA LYS A 153 21.74 10.31 1.82
C LYS A 153 21.33 11.60 1.10
N THR A 154 20.03 11.92 1.06
CA THR A 154 19.51 13.15 0.43
C THR A 154 19.45 14.31 1.41
N THR A 155 19.67 15.53 0.93
CA THR A 155 19.50 16.79 1.68
C THR A 155 18.27 17.55 1.19
N GLU A 156 17.91 18.64 1.87
CA GLU A 156 16.74 19.47 1.50
C GLU A 156 16.87 20.14 0.12
N ASN A 157 18.11 20.30 -0.37
CA ASN A 157 18.41 20.92 -1.66
C ASN A 157 18.83 19.91 -2.74
N SER A 158 18.65 18.60 -2.52
CA SER A 158 19.04 17.59 -3.52
C SER A 158 18.22 17.74 -4.80
N SER A 159 18.94 17.78 -5.94
CA SER A 159 18.34 17.80 -7.27
C SER A 159 17.66 16.45 -7.58
N ALA A 160 16.78 16.44 -8.57
CA ALA A 160 16.19 15.21 -9.09
C ALA A 160 17.28 14.19 -9.49
N GLU A 161 18.36 14.66 -10.11
CA GLU A 161 19.49 13.84 -10.54
C GLU A 161 20.24 13.23 -9.35
N ASP A 162 20.46 14.01 -8.29
CA ASP A 162 21.11 13.51 -7.07
C ASP A 162 20.30 12.37 -6.45
N ILE A 163 18.97 12.53 -6.38
CA ILE A 163 18.07 11.52 -5.82
C ILE A 163 18.08 10.25 -6.68
N ILE A 164 18.08 10.39 -8.00
CA ILE A 164 18.16 9.26 -8.94
C ILE A 164 19.49 8.54 -8.80
N ASN A 165 20.62 9.27 -8.77
CA ASN A 165 21.95 8.69 -8.60
C ASN A 165 22.07 7.93 -7.27
N ILE A 166 21.54 8.49 -6.17
CA ILE A 166 21.48 7.82 -4.87
C ILE A 166 20.60 6.56 -4.93
N LEU A 167 19.45 6.61 -5.61
CA LEU A 167 18.56 5.47 -5.77
C LEU A 167 19.23 4.34 -6.58
N GLU A 168 19.92 4.68 -7.68
CA GLU A 168 20.70 3.73 -8.47
C GLU A 168 21.85 3.16 -7.66
N GLU A 169 22.56 3.98 -6.90
CA GLU A 169 23.64 3.52 -6.02
C GLU A 169 23.12 2.53 -4.97
N VAL A 170 21.99 2.84 -4.32
CA VAL A 170 21.40 1.97 -3.29
C VAL A 170 20.93 0.66 -3.91
N THR A 171 20.20 0.71 -5.03
CA THR A 171 19.68 -0.50 -5.67
C THR A 171 20.80 -1.40 -6.23
N THR A 172 21.84 -0.82 -6.81
CA THR A 172 22.98 -1.59 -7.37
C THR A 172 23.93 -2.13 -6.29
N ARG A 173 24.24 -1.35 -5.25
CA ARG A 173 25.22 -1.76 -4.22
C ARG A 173 24.65 -2.61 -3.09
N THR A 174 23.45 -2.29 -2.62
CA THR A 174 23.01 -2.81 -1.30
C THR A 174 22.17 -4.08 -1.36
N LYS A 175 21.79 -4.59 -2.55
CA LYS A 175 20.88 -5.74 -2.73
C LYS A 175 19.60 -5.67 -1.88
N ILE A 176 19.22 -4.50 -1.35
CA ILE A 176 18.02 -4.29 -0.52
C ILE A 176 16.76 -4.67 -1.30
N CYS A 177 16.80 -4.57 -2.64
CA CYS A 177 15.69 -4.89 -3.52
C CYS A 177 15.85 -6.16 -4.35
N SER A 178 16.98 -6.87 -4.27
CA SER A 178 17.16 -8.09 -5.08
C SER A 178 16.46 -9.25 -4.38
N SER A 179 15.42 -9.80 -4.99
CA SER A 179 14.79 -11.04 -4.52
C SER A 179 15.87 -12.10 -4.28
N ARG A 180 15.92 -12.64 -3.05
CA ARG A 180 16.89 -13.68 -2.67
C ARG A 180 16.77 -14.88 -3.63
N VAL A 181 17.62 -14.94 -4.64
CA VAL A 181 17.91 -16.19 -5.32
C VAL A 181 18.68 -17.05 -4.31
N ASN A 182 18.12 -18.21 -3.96
CA ASN A 182 18.80 -19.23 -3.16
C ASN A 182 20.01 -19.77 -3.95
N LEU A 183 21.12 -19.04 -3.94
CA LEU A 183 22.41 -19.58 -4.32
C LEU A 183 22.90 -20.46 -3.16
N LYS A 184 22.73 -21.78 -3.30
CA LYS A 184 23.50 -22.76 -2.54
C LYS A 184 24.98 -22.52 -2.88
N THR A 185 25.69 -21.77 -2.05
CA THR A 185 27.15 -21.68 -2.14
C THR A 185 27.73 -23.03 -1.71
N LYS A 186 28.16 -23.85 -2.68
CA LYS A 186 29.20 -24.85 -2.44
C LYS A 186 30.47 -24.07 -2.13
N PHE A 187 30.92 -24.14 -0.88
CA PHE A 187 32.30 -23.80 -0.55
C PHE A 187 33.14 -25.01 -0.92
N ASP A 188 33.88 -24.93 -2.02
CA ASP A 188 35.01 -25.82 -2.27
C ASP A 188 36.23 -25.21 -1.56
N THR A 189 36.63 -25.82 -0.45
CA THR A 189 37.90 -25.50 0.22
C THR A 189 39.06 -26.13 -0.56
N PRO A 190 40.09 -25.36 -0.97
CA PRO A 190 41.19 -25.87 -1.77
C PRO A 190 42.38 -26.23 -0.88
N TRP A 191 42.39 -27.40 -0.25
CA TRP A 191 43.63 -28.00 0.28
C TRP A 191 43.63 -29.49 -0.03
N LYS A 192 44.40 -29.85 -1.06
CA LYS A 192 44.90 -31.20 -1.33
C LYS A 192 46.13 -31.38 -0.46
N ASP A 193 46.24 -32.50 0.23
CA ASP A 193 47.51 -33.19 0.37
C ASP A 193 47.28 -34.71 0.50
N SER A 194 48.29 -35.40 0.00
CA SER A 194 48.36 -36.78 -0.49
C SER A 194 48.07 -37.89 0.51
N VAL A 195 47.42 -38.93 0.01
CA VAL A 195 47.39 -40.28 0.58
C VAL A 195 48.78 -40.91 0.40
N ASP A 196 49.39 -41.44 1.46
CA ASP A 196 49.80 -42.85 1.47
C ASP A 196 50.33 -43.40 2.82
N LYS A 197 49.89 -44.65 3.08
CA LYS A 197 50.46 -45.73 3.92
C LYS A 197 50.19 -45.76 5.45
N ASN A 198 49.28 -46.69 5.79
CA ASN A 198 49.09 -47.42 7.05
C ASN A 198 50.37 -48.22 7.48
N PRO A 199 50.48 -48.86 8.69
CA PRO A 199 49.45 -49.16 9.71
C PRO A 199 49.86 -49.10 11.23
N LYS A 200 48.85 -49.31 12.10
CA LYS A 200 48.83 -50.01 13.43
C LYS A 200 48.58 -49.18 14.71
N GLU A 201 47.53 -49.63 15.41
CA GLU A 201 47.32 -49.67 16.89
C GLU A 201 47.20 -48.31 17.60
N ASN A 202 46.33 -48.07 18.60
CA ASN A 202 45.53 -48.93 19.46
C ASN A 202 44.27 -48.19 19.92
N SER A 203 43.31 -49.00 20.33
CA SER A 203 41.98 -48.68 20.87
C SER A 203 41.94 -47.66 22.01
N ASN A 204 40.97 -46.74 21.98
CA ASN A 204 39.88 -46.60 22.96
C ASN A 204 39.32 -45.18 22.93
N ASN A 205 38.11 -44.98 22.40
CA ASN A 205 37.10 -44.14 23.05
C ASN A 205 35.71 -44.23 22.38
N LEU A 206 34.75 -44.63 23.20
CA LEU A 206 33.32 -44.27 23.25
C LEU A 206 32.62 -43.91 21.93
N LYS A 207 31.87 -44.89 21.42
CA LYS A 207 30.84 -44.75 20.38
C LYS A 207 29.73 -43.79 20.84
N TYR A 208 29.62 -42.62 20.22
CA TYR A 208 28.32 -42.01 19.94
C TYR A 208 27.92 -42.38 18.52
N LYS A 209 26.82 -43.12 18.38
CA LYS A 209 26.22 -43.46 17.09
C LYS A 209 25.63 -42.19 16.47
N SER A 210 26.21 -41.68 15.39
CA SER A 210 25.47 -40.81 14.48
C SER A 210 24.54 -41.68 13.63
N ALA A 211 23.29 -41.84 14.07
CA ALA A 211 22.25 -42.31 13.18
C ALA A 211 21.93 -41.17 12.20
N ASP A 212 22.27 -41.39 10.94
CA ASP A 212 21.87 -40.56 9.80
C ASP A 212 20.35 -40.66 9.61
N THR A 213 19.57 -40.00 10.47
CA THR A 213 18.14 -39.81 10.27
C THR A 213 17.95 -38.57 9.41
N MET A 214 17.81 -38.80 8.11
CA MET A 214 17.39 -37.82 7.12
C MET A 214 16.18 -37.02 7.67
N ARG A 215 16.37 -35.73 7.98
CA ARG A 215 15.36 -34.89 8.63
C ARG A 215 14.12 -34.77 7.72
N LYS A 216 12.97 -35.22 8.22
CA LYS A 216 11.68 -35.17 7.53
C LYS A 216 10.86 -33.95 7.98
N CYS A 217 10.08 -33.36 7.08
CA CYS A 217 9.10 -32.32 7.42
C CYS A 217 8.09 -32.88 8.44
N HIS A 218 7.89 -32.21 9.58
CA HIS A 218 6.97 -32.71 10.62
C HIS A 218 5.49 -32.67 10.23
N ILE A 219 5.14 -31.92 9.18
CA ILE A 219 3.76 -31.78 8.69
C ILE A 219 3.40 -32.88 7.68
N PHE A 220 4.35 -33.26 6.80
CA PHE A 220 4.11 -34.24 5.72
C PHE A 220 4.97 -35.50 5.81
N GLN A 221 5.83 -35.60 6.82
CA GLN A 221 6.84 -36.65 7.00
C GLN A 221 7.70 -36.95 5.74
N SER A 222 7.75 -35.99 4.81
CA SER A 222 8.50 -36.11 3.55
C SER A 222 9.91 -35.53 3.70
N THR A 223 10.86 -36.08 2.94
CA THR A 223 12.26 -35.63 2.90
C THR A 223 12.53 -34.54 1.86
N THR A 224 11.50 -34.11 1.10
CA THR A 224 11.64 -33.18 -0.04
C THR A 224 11.73 -31.71 0.38
N HIS A 225 11.37 -31.39 1.63
CA HIS A 225 11.45 -30.05 2.20
C HIS A 225 11.52 -30.10 3.73
N LEU A 226 11.96 -29.02 4.37
CA LEU A 226 12.00 -28.88 5.83
C LEU A 226 10.76 -28.11 6.30
N SER A 227 10.39 -28.22 7.59
CA SER A 227 9.17 -27.59 8.14
C SER A 227 9.10 -26.07 7.94
N ASN A 228 10.26 -25.41 7.75
CA ASN A 228 10.35 -23.97 7.50
C ASN A 228 10.07 -23.57 6.03
N THR A 229 10.09 -24.52 5.10
CA THR A 229 9.85 -24.32 3.67
C THR A 229 8.61 -25.08 3.16
N CYS A 230 7.72 -25.48 4.06
CA CYS A 230 6.51 -26.24 3.71
C CYS A 230 5.43 -25.35 3.07
N PRO A 231 4.84 -25.75 1.92
CA PRO A 231 3.83 -24.97 1.20
C PRO A 231 2.50 -24.79 1.94
N LYS A 232 2.23 -25.57 3.00
CA LYS A 232 1.09 -25.37 3.92
C LYS A 232 1.53 -24.77 5.26
N ARG A 233 2.40 -23.75 5.26
CA ARG A 233 2.62 -22.95 6.47
C ARG A 233 1.33 -22.17 6.76
N GLY A 234 0.45 -22.75 7.59
CA GLY A 234 -0.64 -22.00 8.21
C GLY A 234 -0.07 -20.76 8.91
N LYS A 235 -0.81 -19.66 8.90
CA LYS A 235 -0.42 -18.46 9.66
C LYS A 235 -0.20 -18.89 11.11
N ILE A 236 0.96 -18.53 11.65
CA ILE A 236 1.30 -18.79 13.05
C ILE A 236 0.23 -18.08 13.88
N ASN A 237 -0.74 -18.84 14.40
CA ASN A 237 -1.74 -18.54 15.46
C ASN A 237 -3.08 -19.29 15.29
N GLU A 238 -3.23 -20.24 14.37
CA GLU A 238 -4.36 -21.18 14.41
C GLU A 238 -4.00 -22.40 15.25
N ILE A 239 -4.44 -22.41 16.51
CA ILE A 239 -4.54 -23.64 17.30
C ILE A 239 -5.70 -24.43 16.70
N ASN A 240 -5.37 -25.58 16.09
CA ASN A 240 -6.36 -26.59 15.70
C ASN A 240 -7.07 -27.08 16.97
N ILE A 241 -8.30 -26.61 17.19
CA ILE A 241 -9.26 -27.33 18.00
C ILE A 241 -9.84 -28.37 17.06
N GLU A 242 -9.55 -29.64 17.33
CA GLU A 242 -10.18 -30.77 16.64
C GLU A 242 -11.70 -30.61 16.78
N LYS A 243 -12.38 -30.37 15.66
CA LYS A 243 -13.84 -30.43 15.60
C LYS A 243 -14.23 -31.89 15.41
N GLU A 244 -14.99 -32.41 16.35
CA GLU A 244 -15.74 -33.65 16.16
C GLU A 244 -16.67 -33.54 14.93
N PRO A 245 -16.93 -34.65 14.23
CA PRO A 245 -17.65 -34.62 12.96
C PRO A 245 -19.14 -34.31 13.20
N TYR A 246 -19.60 -33.21 12.61
CA TYR A 246 -21.02 -32.93 12.44
C TYR A 246 -21.51 -33.71 11.21
N VAL A 247 -22.61 -34.44 11.40
CA VAL A 247 -23.29 -35.21 10.35
C VAL A 247 -24.09 -34.25 9.46
N GLU A 248 -23.80 -34.25 8.16
CA GLU A 248 -24.63 -33.61 7.13
C GLU A 248 -25.99 -34.31 7.05
N LYS A 249 -27.07 -33.52 7.04
CA LYS A 249 -28.32 -33.90 6.40
C LYS A 249 -28.61 -32.86 5.34
N ASP A 250 -28.53 -33.31 4.09
CA ASP A 250 -29.03 -32.62 2.92
C ASP A 250 -30.54 -32.40 3.06
N ASP A 251 -31.03 -31.25 2.63
CA ASP A 251 -32.31 -31.14 1.92
C ASP A 251 -32.34 -29.86 1.05
N VAL A 252 -32.19 -30.12 -0.25
CA VAL A 252 -32.82 -29.55 -1.46
C VAL A 252 -33.34 -28.09 -1.46
N ILE A 253 -32.86 -27.39 -2.49
CA ILE A 253 -33.22 -26.05 -2.99
C ILE A 253 -34.65 -26.00 -3.56
N GLU A 254 -35.39 -24.93 -3.29
CA GLU A 254 -36.30 -24.32 -4.28
C GLU A 254 -36.22 -22.79 -4.22
N GLU A 255 -35.74 -22.19 -5.32
CA GLU A 255 -35.84 -20.76 -5.64
C GLU A 255 -37.16 -20.47 -6.36
N LYS A 256 -37.86 -19.39 -5.96
CA LYS A 256 -38.71 -18.52 -6.81
C LYS A 256 -38.77 -17.14 -6.16
N SER A 257 -38.23 -16.07 -6.77
CA SER A 257 -38.85 -15.15 -7.77
C SER A 257 -40.14 -14.51 -7.22
N ASP A 258 -40.45 -13.22 -7.26
CA ASP A 258 -39.92 -12.05 -7.97
C ASP A 258 -40.61 -10.80 -7.40
N ASP A 259 -40.10 -9.63 -7.80
CA ASP A 259 -40.83 -8.38 -8.07
C ASP A 259 -41.16 -7.34 -6.97
N LYS A 260 -40.30 -6.31 -6.98
CA LYS A 260 -40.60 -4.92 -7.40
C LYS A 260 -41.68 -4.09 -6.67
N SER A 261 -41.16 -3.01 -6.06
CA SER A 261 -41.34 -1.60 -6.46
C SER A 261 -42.23 -0.69 -5.59
N SER A 262 -41.65 0.50 -5.33
CA SER A 262 -42.32 1.83 -5.24
C SER A 262 -43.15 2.08 -3.95
N ILE A 263 -43.28 3.25 -3.31
CA ILE A 263 -42.95 4.67 -3.52
C ILE A 263 -43.15 5.39 -2.15
N PHE A 264 -42.38 6.46 -1.93
CA PHE A 264 -42.51 7.66 -1.08
C PHE A 264 -43.48 7.82 0.15
N SER A 265 -42.87 8.42 1.18
CA SER A 265 -43.25 9.58 2.03
C SER A 265 -44.32 9.52 3.15
N GLU A 266 -43.79 9.79 4.35
CA GLU A 266 -44.22 10.76 5.38
C GLU A 266 -45.30 10.46 6.45
N SER A 267 -44.78 10.38 7.69
CA SER A 267 -45.24 10.99 8.95
C SER A 267 -46.33 10.32 9.82
N SER A 268 -45.83 9.64 10.85
CA SER A 268 -46.18 9.69 12.29
C SER A 268 -47.65 9.62 12.75
N LYS A 269 -48.03 8.49 13.37
CA LYS A 269 -48.18 8.30 14.85
C LYS A 269 -48.81 6.93 15.17
N ASP A 270 -48.07 6.14 15.97
CA ASP A 270 -48.43 5.20 17.06
C ASP A 270 -49.67 4.28 16.95
N ILE A 271 -49.70 3.01 17.37
CA ILE A 271 -48.81 1.92 17.85
C ILE A 271 -49.69 0.66 17.66
N GLU A 272 -49.12 -0.48 17.25
CA GLU A 272 -49.38 -1.84 17.79
C GLU A 272 -49.00 -2.94 16.78
N ASN A 273 -48.07 -3.80 17.21
CA ASN A 273 -47.86 -5.18 16.81
C ASN A 273 -47.56 -5.50 15.34
N ILE A 274 -46.28 -5.39 14.98
CA ILE A 274 -45.65 -6.42 14.16
C ILE A 274 -44.36 -6.84 14.86
N ASN A 275 -44.41 -8.04 15.44
CA ASN A 275 -43.27 -8.81 15.91
C ASN A 275 -42.37 -9.12 14.71
N ALA A 276 -41.48 -8.20 14.36
CA ALA A 276 -40.30 -8.53 13.60
C ALA A 276 -39.26 -9.03 14.60
N THR A 277 -39.30 -10.34 14.84
CA THR A 277 -38.23 -11.11 15.47
C THR A 277 -37.00 -10.91 14.61
N PHE A 278 -36.25 -9.84 14.87
CA PHE A 278 -34.89 -9.71 14.39
C PHE A 278 -34.13 -10.79 15.11
N ASP A 279 -33.87 -11.89 14.42
CA ASP A 279 -33.11 -13.01 14.92
C ASP A 279 -31.87 -12.47 15.60
N ILE A 280 -31.91 -12.54 16.93
CA ILE A 280 -30.76 -12.35 17.79
C ILE A 280 -29.85 -13.50 17.39
N MET A 281 -28.93 -13.26 16.45
CA MET A 281 -27.71 -14.03 16.40
C MET A 281 -27.00 -13.73 17.72
N GLU A 282 -27.32 -14.56 18.69
CA GLU A 282 -26.68 -14.70 19.99
C GLU A 282 -25.27 -15.25 19.75
N SER A 283 -24.46 -14.48 19.02
CA SER A 283 -23.02 -14.69 18.91
C SER A 283 -22.37 -14.08 20.15
N SER A 284 -22.58 -14.78 21.26
CA SER A 284 -22.02 -14.55 22.59
C SER A 284 -20.47 -14.49 22.64
N SER A 285 -19.79 -14.59 21.50
CA SER A 285 -18.32 -14.59 21.38
C SER A 285 -17.70 -13.21 21.10
N HIS A 286 -18.50 -12.17 20.79
CA HIS A 286 -17.97 -10.85 20.40
C HIS A 286 -18.51 -9.66 21.21
N PHE A 287 -19.38 -9.90 22.19
CA PHE A 287 -19.61 -8.93 23.27
C PHE A 287 -18.31 -8.73 24.06
N PRO A 288 -18.03 -7.54 24.62
CA PRO A 288 -16.87 -7.37 25.49
C PRO A 288 -16.94 -8.43 26.58
N GLN A 289 -15.89 -9.26 26.65
CA GLN A 289 -15.82 -10.29 27.67
C GLN A 289 -16.10 -9.62 29.02
N PRO A 290 -16.97 -10.18 29.88
CA PRO A 290 -17.40 -9.53 31.12
C PRO A 290 -16.22 -9.17 32.05
N CYS A 291 -15.05 -9.78 31.85
CA CYS A 291 -13.81 -9.45 32.54
C CYS A 291 -13.21 -8.08 32.16
N CYS A 292 -13.59 -7.50 31.03
CA CYS A 292 -13.01 -6.24 30.53
C CYS A 292 -13.91 -5.03 30.76
N ASN A 293 -15.22 -5.21 30.99
CA ASN A 293 -16.19 -4.11 31.05
C ASN A 293 -17.13 -4.21 32.25
N LYS A 294 -17.50 -3.07 32.84
CA LYS A 294 -18.52 -2.94 33.90
C LYS A 294 -19.80 -2.35 33.31
N LYS A 295 -20.96 -2.95 33.55
CA LYS A 295 -22.26 -2.33 33.20
C LYS A 295 -22.51 -1.13 34.14
N VAL A 296 -22.89 0.01 33.58
CA VAL A 296 -23.25 1.20 34.36
C VAL A 296 -24.63 0.98 34.97
N GLY A 297 -24.76 1.22 36.28
CA GLY A 297 -26.02 1.04 37.00
C GLY A 297 -27.05 2.10 36.62
N HIS A 298 -28.35 1.79 36.75
CA HIS A 298 -29.44 2.72 36.42
C HIS A 298 -29.42 4.04 37.23
N ASN A 299 -28.72 4.07 38.38
CA ASN A 299 -28.59 5.23 39.25
C ASN A 299 -27.23 5.95 39.10
N GLU A 300 -26.34 5.49 38.21
CA GLU A 300 -25.03 6.10 37.98
C GLU A 300 -25.15 7.12 36.82
N GLU A 301 -24.95 8.41 37.10
CA GLU A 301 -25.01 9.45 36.07
C GLU A 301 -23.88 9.30 35.04
N ALA A 302 -24.25 9.38 33.76
CA ALA A 302 -23.35 9.26 32.62
C ALA A 302 -23.20 10.58 31.87
N GLU A 303 -22.25 11.41 32.32
CA GLU A 303 -21.96 12.71 31.68
C GLU A 303 -21.41 12.58 30.25
N ILE A 304 -20.58 11.56 30.01
CA ILE A 304 -19.88 11.37 28.73
C ILE A 304 -20.02 9.91 28.32
N THR A 305 -20.41 9.70 27.06
CA THR A 305 -20.54 8.37 26.47
C THR A 305 -20.14 8.40 25.00
N THR A 306 -19.43 7.36 24.58
CA THR A 306 -18.97 7.19 23.20
C THR A 306 -19.83 6.16 22.47
N PRO A 307 -20.31 6.44 21.24
CA PRO A 307 -21.00 5.43 20.45
C PRO A 307 -20.03 4.33 19.99
N VAL A 308 -20.58 3.13 19.81
CA VAL A 308 -19.84 1.97 19.32
C VAL A 308 -20.17 1.73 17.85
N ILE A 309 -19.12 1.48 17.07
CA ILE A 309 -19.21 1.11 15.65
C ILE A 309 -18.74 -0.33 15.49
N VAL A 310 -19.41 -1.10 14.64
CA VAL A 310 -18.97 -2.45 14.27
C VAL A 310 -18.21 -2.37 12.95
N ALA A 311 -16.90 -2.59 13.00
CA ALA A 311 -16.04 -2.63 11.83
C ALA A 311 -15.82 -4.07 11.38
N TRP A 312 -16.08 -4.34 10.10
CA TRP A 312 -15.84 -5.65 9.49
C TRP A 312 -14.47 -5.69 8.82
N HIS A 313 -13.65 -6.69 9.17
CA HIS A 313 -12.34 -6.87 8.54
C HIS A 313 -11.93 -8.34 8.54
N ASN A 314 -11.47 -8.85 7.39
CA ASN A 314 -11.05 -10.25 7.21
C ASN A 314 -12.09 -11.29 7.68
N GLY A 315 -13.37 -11.06 7.39
CA GLY A 315 -14.47 -11.95 7.80
C GLY A 315 -14.76 -11.97 9.30
N LYS A 316 -14.20 -11.05 10.08
CA LYS A 316 -14.46 -10.90 11.52
C LYS A 316 -15.00 -9.50 11.81
N SER A 317 -16.07 -9.42 12.60
CA SER A 317 -16.58 -8.16 13.14
C SER A 317 -15.77 -7.75 14.37
N ARG A 318 -15.42 -6.46 14.46
CA ARG A 318 -14.74 -5.86 15.59
C ARG A 318 -15.55 -4.69 16.11
N MET A 319 -15.74 -4.67 17.42
CA MET A 319 -16.34 -3.54 18.12
C MET A 319 -15.29 -2.44 18.27
N VAL A 320 -15.61 -1.21 17.86
CA VAL A 320 -14.72 -0.06 17.91
C VAL A 320 -15.44 1.10 18.59
N GLY A 321 -14.88 1.60 19.70
CA GLY A 321 -15.37 2.81 20.35
C GLY A 321 -14.85 4.05 19.63
N ASP A 322 -15.72 5.01 19.32
CA ASP A 322 -15.31 6.28 18.72
C ASP A 322 -14.75 7.29 19.74
N PHE A 323 -13.47 7.17 20.07
CA PHE A 323 -12.79 8.06 21.02
C PHE A 323 -12.19 9.33 20.39
N ARG A 324 -12.56 9.67 19.13
CA ARG A 324 -11.99 10.83 18.45
C ARG A 324 -12.28 12.15 19.17
N ALA A 325 -13.44 12.25 19.82
CA ALA A 325 -13.80 13.42 20.64
C ALA A 325 -12.97 13.52 21.93
N LEU A 326 -12.41 12.41 22.41
CA LEU A 326 -11.60 12.36 23.62
C LEU A 326 -10.14 12.74 23.35
N HIS A 327 -9.60 12.42 22.16
CA HIS A 327 -8.20 12.66 21.81
C HIS A 327 -7.68 14.09 22.06
N PRO A 328 -8.42 15.19 21.75
CA PRO A 328 -7.95 16.54 22.00
C PRO A 328 -7.74 16.88 23.49
N TYR A 329 -8.42 16.15 24.39
CA TYR A 329 -8.34 16.36 25.83
C TYR A 329 -7.30 15.44 26.50
N THR A 330 -6.70 14.52 25.75
CA THR A 330 -5.68 13.60 26.26
C THR A 330 -4.28 14.12 25.96
N VAL A 331 -3.39 14.04 26.94
CA VAL A 331 -1.96 14.28 26.72
C VAL A 331 -1.34 12.96 26.24
N PRO A 332 -0.70 12.94 25.05
CA PRO A 332 -0.08 11.72 24.55
C PRO A 332 1.09 11.34 25.47
N ASP A 333 1.03 10.12 26.01
CA ASP A 333 2.13 9.58 26.80
C ASP A 333 3.33 9.30 25.88
N ARG A 334 4.47 9.89 26.22
CA ARG A 334 5.71 9.72 25.47
C ARG A 334 6.53 8.63 26.15
N TYR A 335 6.12 7.38 25.98
CA TYR A 335 6.97 6.25 26.32
C TYR A 335 7.98 6.05 25.18
N PRO A 336 9.27 6.41 25.37
CA PRO A 336 10.24 6.31 24.27
C PRO A 336 10.42 4.84 23.91
N ILE A 337 10.10 4.49 22.67
CA ILE A 337 10.46 3.18 22.13
C ILE A 337 12.00 3.12 22.13
N PRO A 338 12.61 2.08 22.73
CA PRO A 338 14.06 1.97 22.77
C PRO A 338 14.63 1.96 21.34
N LYS A 339 15.77 2.60 21.14
CA LYS A 339 16.48 2.53 19.86
C LYS A 339 16.85 1.08 19.57
N ILE A 340 16.65 0.64 18.33
CA ILE A 340 16.93 -0.74 17.89
C ILE A 340 18.36 -1.16 18.27
N GLN A 341 19.34 -0.27 18.08
CA GLN A 341 20.74 -0.53 18.44
C GLN A 341 20.91 -0.84 19.94
N THR A 342 20.25 -0.08 20.82
CA THR A 342 20.32 -0.29 22.26
C THR A 342 19.72 -1.64 22.64
N SER A 343 18.58 -2.01 22.05
CA SER A 343 17.96 -3.33 22.26
C SER A 343 18.85 -4.46 21.75
N LEU A 344 19.50 -4.31 20.59
CA LEU A 344 20.43 -5.32 20.06
C LEU A 344 21.66 -5.48 20.94
N THR A 345 22.23 -4.38 21.45
CA THR A 345 23.36 -4.44 22.39
C THR A 345 22.97 -5.16 23.68
N GLN A 346 21.76 -4.93 24.21
CA GLN A 346 21.25 -5.63 25.40
C GLN A 346 21.09 -7.14 25.16
N ILE A 347 20.71 -7.54 23.95
CA ILE A 347 20.52 -8.95 23.57
C ILE A 347 21.86 -9.63 23.23
N SER A 348 22.91 -8.87 22.89
CA SER A 348 24.19 -9.42 22.40
C SER A 348 24.90 -10.39 23.36
N GLN A 349 24.62 -10.30 24.66
CA GLN A 349 25.19 -11.17 25.71
C GLN A 349 24.22 -12.27 26.18
N ALA A 350 23.03 -12.38 25.59
CA ALA A 350 22.04 -13.36 26.00
C ALA A 350 22.42 -14.77 25.49
N VAL A 351 22.47 -15.74 26.41
CA VAL A 351 22.72 -17.15 26.10
C VAL A 351 21.47 -17.81 25.48
N TYR A 352 20.29 -17.34 25.87
CA TYR A 352 19.00 -17.81 25.36
C TYR A 352 18.13 -16.60 25.00
N ILE A 353 17.54 -16.65 23.81
CA ILE A 353 16.52 -15.69 23.37
C ILE A 353 15.21 -16.44 23.27
N SER A 354 14.21 -16.02 24.03
CA SER A 354 12.84 -16.49 23.91
C SER A 354 11.95 -15.36 23.42
N THR A 355 10.89 -15.71 22.70
CA THR A 355 9.89 -14.75 22.23
C THR A 355 8.59 -15.07 22.95
N MET A 356 8.05 -14.07 23.64
CA MET A 356 6.75 -14.16 24.29
C MET A 356 5.87 -13.07 23.69
N ASP A 357 4.79 -13.47 23.04
CA ASP A 357 3.79 -12.53 22.54
C ASP A 357 2.61 -12.47 23.50
N SER A 358 2.13 -11.26 23.73
CA SER A 358 1.04 -10.99 24.65
C SER A 358 -0.28 -10.96 23.86
N LEU A 359 -1.10 -12.01 24.03
CA LEU A 359 -2.43 -12.05 23.43
C LEU A 359 -3.27 -10.88 23.95
N LYS A 360 -3.72 -10.03 23.02
CA LYS A 360 -4.50 -8.81 23.30
C LYS A 360 -3.80 -7.87 24.30
N GLY A 361 -2.53 -7.53 24.06
CA GLY A 361 -1.71 -6.73 24.97
C GLY A 361 -2.37 -5.49 25.59
N PHE A 362 -3.13 -4.69 24.82
CA PHE A 362 -3.86 -3.53 25.38
C PHE A 362 -4.88 -3.92 26.47
N HIS A 363 -5.59 -5.02 26.28
CA HIS A 363 -6.63 -5.50 27.22
C HIS A 363 -6.04 -6.06 28.52
N GLN A 364 -4.71 -6.18 28.61
CA GLN A 364 -4.05 -6.57 29.85
C GLN A 364 -3.79 -5.38 30.77
N ASN A 365 -3.76 -4.16 30.23
CA ASN A 365 -3.52 -2.94 31.00
C ASN A 365 -4.81 -2.48 31.69
N ALA A 366 -4.78 -2.32 33.02
CA ALA A 366 -5.90 -1.80 33.79
C ALA A 366 -6.08 -0.30 33.58
N VAL A 367 -7.32 0.12 33.40
CA VAL A 367 -7.69 1.53 33.37
C VAL A 367 -7.87 2.03 34.80
N THR A 368 -7.22 3.16 35.11
CA THR A 368 -7.37 3.82 36.41
C THR A 368 -8.83 4.21 36.67
N PRO A 369 -9.35 4.07 37.90
CA PRO A 369 -10.76 4.36 38.19
C PRO A 369 -11.23 5.75 37.71
N ARG A 370 -10.34 6.76 37.81
CA ARG A 370 -10.60 8.13 37.34
C ARG A 370 -10.82 8.22 35.83
N ALA A 371 -10.16 7.38 35.03
CA ALA A 371 -10.22 7.44 33.57
C ALA A 371 -11.42 6.65 32.99
N ARG A 372 -11.99 5.70 33.74
CA ARG A 372 -13.08 4.82 33.27
C ARG A 372 -14.31 5.59 32.79
N LYS A 373 -14.64 6.70 33.46
CA LYS A 373 -15.77 7.56 33.07
C LYS A 373 -15.64 8.16 31.66
N TYR A 374 -14.42 8.35 31.17
CA TYR A 374 -14.16 8.84 29.82
C TYR A 374 -14.13 7.71 28.77
N LEU A 375 -14.00 6.46 29.22
CA LEU A 375 -14.04 5.25 28.40
C LEU A 375 -15.40 4.54 28.51
N ARG A 376 -16.47 5.34 28.66
CA ARG A 376 -17.85 4.85 28.64
C ARG A 376 -18.32 4.68 27.20
N ILE A 377 -18.96 3.56 26.94
CA ILE A 377 -19.53 3.25 25.63
C ILE A 377 -21.03 2.95 25.75
N ILE A 378 -21.78 3.35 24.73
CA ILE A 378 -23.18 2.98 24.58
C ILE A 378 -23.30 1.92 23.49
N VAL A 379 -23.99 0.83 23.84
CA VAL A 379 -24.42 -0.22 22.92
C VAL A 379 -25.94 -0.38 23.02
N HIS A 380 -26.53 -1.14 22.10
CA HIS A 380 -27.98 -1.40 22.06
C HIS A 380 -28.55 -1.96 23.38
N CYS A 381 -27.75 -2.64 24.20
CA CYS A 381 -28.16 -3.24 25.48
C CYS A 381 -27.81 -2.40 26.72
N GLY A 382 -27.31 -1.17 26.54
CA GLY A 382 -27.05 -0.21 27.63
C GLY A 382 -25.64 0.40 27.60
N ALA A 383 -25.29 1.07 28.68
CA ALA A 383 -24.00 1.74 28.85
C ALA A 383 -23.00 0.86 29.63
N TYR A 384 -21.75 0.85 29.18
CA TYR A 384 -20.66 0.06 29.75
C TYR A 384 -19.38 0.90 29.91
N GLU A 385 -18.58 0.58 30.92
CA GLU A 385 -17.27 1.17 31.19
C GLU A 385 -16.16 0.17 30.91
N TYR A 386 -15.12 0.58 30.19
CA TYR A 386 -13.91 -0.21 30.06
C TYR A 386 -13.11 -0.25 31.38
N LEU A 387 -12.81 -1.46 31.86
CA LEU A 387 -11.90 -1.73 32.98
C LEU A 387 -10.45 -1.90 32.50
N ARG A 388 -10.26 -2.25 31.22
CA ARG A 388 -8.99 -2.47 30.56
C ARG A 388 -8.88 -1.58 29.32
N ILE A 389 -7.67 -1.28 28.87
CA ILE A 389 -7.47 -0.33 27.76
C ILE A 389 -8.12 -0.89 26.47
N PRO A 390 -9.08 -0.17 25.86
CA PRO A 390 -9.67 -0.58 24.59
C PRO A 390 -8.67 -0.42 23.44
N PHE A 391 -8.92 -1.12 22.34
CA PHE A 391 -8.12 -1.01 21.11
C PHE A 391 -8.50 0.21 20.28
#